data_AF-A0A7V6BYS9-F1
#
_entry.id   AF-A0A7V6BYS9-F1
#
_cell.length_a   1.000
_cell.length_b   1.000
_cell.length_c   1.000
_cell.angle_alpha   90.00
_cell.angle_beta   90.00
_cell.angle_gamma   90.00
#
_symmetry.space_group_name_H-M   'P 1'
#
loop_
_entity.id
_entity.type
_entity.pdbx_description
1 polymer ?
#
loop_
_entity_poly.entity_id
_entity_poly.type
_entity_poly.pdbx_seq_one_letter_code
_entity_poly.pdbx_strand_id
1 'polypeptide(L)'
;MKVKTPHMLLILVAALFFFGNLTASKAVVQNALHLAQEQARSGENNNELILAGASAFEDMAEAAFTGDKKGITLALQGYEKQAGLLGIMLPVQQLNVLREQVGNIRTATGQGNFAVVALQATGAYLTLTESLDRSNLSVPIEVALLDYAGFKFQALLLAKPIAWDSLLETVNQARSNWTLLKEKISDSKLAEAMDVAIEGMTSAQESRNTGMALLAARVDLALVDLLEASFEKTPGRK
;
A
#
# COMPACT_ATOMS: atom_id res chain seq x y z
N MET A 1 8.08 -37.33 -3.26
CA MET A 1 8.79 -36.86 -2.06
C MET A 1 10.19 -36.40 -2.41
N LYS A 2 10.42 -35.09 -2.45
CA LYS A 2 11.68 -34.39 -2.15
C LYS A 2 11.40 -32.90 -2.28
N VAL A 3 10.97 -32.29 -1.18
CA VAL A 3 10.91 -30.83 -1.05
C VAL A 3 12.36 -30.38 -0.92
N LYS A 4 12.84 -29.59 -1.88
CA LYS A 4 14.06 -28.81 -1.74
C LYS A 4 13.70 -27.53 -0.97
N THR A 5 14.16 -27.43 0.26
CA THR A 5 14.20 -26.20 1.06
C THR A 5 15.62 -25.62 1.08
N PRO A 6 15.79 -24.33 1.43
CA PRO A 6 16.44 -23.37 0.56
C PRO A 6 17.87 -23.02 1.03
N HIS A 7 18.73 -22.68 0.08
CA HIS A 7 20.11 -22.29 0.31
C HIS A 7 20.29 -20.96 1.09
N MET A 8 19.20 -20.27 1.43
CA MET A 8 19.23 -18.99 2.13
C MET A 8 19.43 -19.12 3.66
N LEU A 9 18.96 -20.23 4.26
CA LEU A 9 19.16 -20.48 5.71
C LEU A 9 20.63 -20.81 6.05
N LEU A 10 21.38 -21.33 5.06
CA LEU A 10 22.78 -21.72 5.25
C LEU A 10 23.74 -20.51 5.27
N ILE A 11 23.38 -19.42 4.59
CA ILE A 11 24.25 -18.25 4.43
C ILE A 11 24.30 -17.42 5.72
N LEU A 12 23.20 -17.35 6.48
CA LEU A 12 23.16 -16.61 7.75
C LEU A 12 23.95 -17.32 8.86
N VAL A 13 23.94 -18.66 8.86
CA VAL A 13 24.73 -19.47 9.83
C VAL A 13 26.22 -19.45 9.48
N ALA A 14 26.59 -19.39 8.20
CA ALA A 14 27.98 -19.32 7.78
C ALA A 14 28.68 -17.99 8.12
N ALA A 15 27.93 -16.88 8.17
CA ALA A 15 28.47 -15.57 8.58
C ALA A 15 28.93 -15.53 10.05
N LEU A 16 28.37 -16.40 10.91
CA LEU A 16 28.80 -16.56 12.30
C LEU A 16 30.10 -17.38 12.47
N PHE A 17 30.59 -18.05 11.42
CA PHE A 17 31.79 -18.88 11.47
C PHE A 17 33.05 -18.24 10.87
N PHE A 18 32.94 -17.13 10.11
CA PHE A 18 34.09 -16.55 9.39
C PHE A 18 34.90 -15.50 10.16
N PHE A 19 34.43 -15.04 11.32
CA PHE A 19 35.25 -14.28 12.26
C PHE A 19 35.64 -15.19 13.43
N GLY A 20 36.93 -15.51 13.48
CA GLY A 20 37.51 -16.50 14.39
C GLY A 20 37.25 -16.23 15.87
N ASN A 21 37.19 -17.33 16.61
CA ASN A 21 37.04 -17.45 18.06
C ASN A 21 35.77 -16.83 18.62
N LEU A 22 34.74 -17.64 18.83
CA LEU A 22 33.92 -17.55 20.04
C LEU A 22 33.11 -18.84 20.17
N THR A 23 33.27 -19.54 21.30
CA THR A 23 32.29 -20.48 21.81
C THR A 23 31.01 -19.70 22.12
N ALA A 24 30.21 -19.39 21.09
CA ALA A 24 28.87 -18.89 21.30
C ALA A 24 28.13 -19.92 22.14
N SER A 25 27.80 -19.55 23.39
CA SER A 25 27.06 -20.42 24.29
C SER A 25 25.80 -20.91 23.58
N LYS A 26 25.42 -22.16 23.82
CA LYS A 26 24.18 -22.77 23.30
C LYS A 26 22.96 -21.86 23.52
N ALA A 27 22.97 -21.07 24.61
CA ALA A 27 21.96 -20.06 24.91
C ALA A 27 21.90 -18.89 23.91
N VAL A 28 23.04 -18.41 23.40
CA VAL A 28 23.09 -17.31 22.42
C VAL A 28 22.55 -17.78 21.08
N VAL A 29 22.92 -18.99 20.65
CA VAL A 29 22.40 -19.61 19.42
C VAL A 29 20.90 -19.89 19.56
N GLN A 30 20.43 -20.38 20.71
CA GLN A 30 19.00 -20.59 20.96
C GLN A 30 18.19 -19.29 21.01
N ASN A 31 18.73 -18.21 21.59
CA ASN A 31 18.07 -16.91 21.58
C ASN A 31 17.98 -16.32 20.17
N ALA A 32 19.06 -16.40 19.38
CA ALA A 32 19.05 -15.96 17.99
C ALA A 32 18.06 -16.77 17.14
N LEU A 33 17.97 -18.09 17.40
CA LEU A 33 17.00 -18.96 16.72
C LEU A 33 15.55 -18.64 17.14
N HIS A 34 15.32 -18.34 18.42
CA HIS A 34 14.00 -17.93 18.92
C HIS A 34 13.56 -16.59 18.33
N LEU A 35 14.45 -15.59 18.29
CA LEU A 35 14.18 -14.29 17.67
C LEU A 35 13.93 -14.41 16.16
N ALA A 36 14.68 -15.25 15.46
CA ALA A 36 14.44 -15.55 14.05
C ALA A 36 13.12 -16.31 13.83
N GLN A 37 12.72 -17.18 14.76
CA GLN A 37 11.43 -17.89 14.71
C GLN A 37 10.24 -16.99 15.09
N GLU A 38 10.41 -16.04 16.01
CA GLU A 38 9.43 -14.99 16.31
C GLU A 38 9.29 -14.02 15.15
N GLN A 39 10.38 -13.61 14.50
CA GLN A 39 10.33 -12.79 13.29
C GLN A 39 9.73 -13.53 12.08
N ALA A 40 9.97 -14.84 11.96
CA ALA A 40 9.33 -15.66 10.93
C ALA A 40 7.82 -15.86 11.20
N ARG A 41 7.40 -15.86 12.47
CA ARG A 41 5.97 -15.79 12.85
C ARG A 41 5.40 -14.38 12.78
N SER A 42 6.24 -13.34 12.79
CA SER A 42 5.83 -11.94 12.72
C SER A 42 5.51 -11.46 11.31
N GLY A 43 5.67 -12.27 10.26
CA GLY A 43 5.29 -11.88 8.90
C GLY A 43 3.80 -11.49 8.78
N GLU A 44 2.92 -12.12 9.56
CA GLU A 44 1.50 -11.78 9.65
C GLU A 44 1.32 -10.40 10.33
N ASN A 45 2.07 -10.16 11.41
CA ASN A 45 2.07 -8.89 12.14
C ASN A 45 2.74 -7.74 11.36
N ASN A 46 3.74 -8.01 10.52
CA ASN A 46 4.45 -6.99 9.76
C ASN A 46 3.56 -6.38 8.67
N ASN A 47 2.83 -7.20 7.91
CA ASN A 47 1.89 -6.70 6.92
C ASN A 47 0.77 -5.90 7.58
N GLU A 48 0.21 -6.38 8.70
CA GLU A 48 -0.80 -5.64 9.47
C GLU A 48 -0.30 -4.27 9.93
N LEU A 49 0.94 -4.18 10.44
CA LEU A 49 1.55 -2.92 10.86
C LEU A 49 1.85 -1.97 9.70
N ILE A 50 2.27 -2.50 8.54
CA ILE A 50 2.47 -1.70 7.33
C ILE A 50 1.12 -1.16 6.81
N LEU A 51 0.08 -2.01 6.76
CA LEU A 51 -1.28 -1.61 6.35
C LEU A 51 -1.87 -0.58 7.31
N ALA A 52 -1.71 -0.75 8.62
CA ALA A 52 -2.12 0.23 9.61
C ALA A 52 -1.42 1.59 9.43
N GLY A 53 -0.18 1.58 8.93
CA GLY A 53 0.56 2.79 8.58
C GLY A 53 0.09 3.41 7.27
N ALA A 54 -0.26 2.57 6.29
CA ALA A 54 -0.78 2.97 4.99
C ALA A 54 -2.15 3.66 5.12
N SER A 55 -3.02 3.15 5.98
CA SER A 55 -4.36 3.71 6.24
C SER A 55 -4.33 5.16 6.72
N ALA A 56 -3.32 5.56 7.50
CA ALA A 56 -3.14 6.95 7.88
C ALA A 56 -2.93 7.89 6.66
N PHE A 57 -2.39 7.38 5.55
CA PHE A 57 -2.21 8.16 4.33
C PHE A 57 -3.46 8.21 3.44
N GLU A 58 -4.31 7.17 3.47
CA GLU A 58 -5.66 7.23 2.88
C GLU A 58 -6.47 8.33 3.57
N ASP A 59 -6.53 8.31 4.90
CA ASP A 59 -7.19 9.35 5.71
C ASP A 59 -6.69 10.77 5.37
N MET A 60 -5.38 10.93 5.17
CA MET A 60 -4.78 12.21 4.77
C MET A 60 -5.21 12.64 3.36
N ALA A 61 -5.28 11.71 2.42
CA ALA A 61 -5.71 11.99 1.05
C ALA A 61 -7.20 12.41 1.03
N GLU A 62 -8.07 11.67 1.73
CA GLU A 62 -9.48 12.01 1.86
C GLU A 62 -9.71 13.38 2.49
N ALA A 63 -9.04 13.66 3.61
CA ALA A 63 -9.11 14.95 4.27
C ALA A 63 -8.60 16.08 3.35
N ALA A 64 -7.59 15.81 2.52
CA ALA A 64 -7.13 16.77 1.53
C ALA A 64 -8.16 17.04 0.42
N PHE A 65 -8.93 16.04 -0.01
CA PHE A 65 -10.00 16.22 -1.00
C PHE A 65 -11.09 17.17 -0.55
N THR A 66 -11.34 17.27 0.76
CA THR A 66 -12.33 18.19 1.35
C THR A 66 -11.71 19.46 1.94
N GLY A 67 -10.38 19.62 1.87
CA GLY A 67 -9.67 20.72 2.50
C GLY A 67 -9.69 20.69 4.04
N ASP A 68 -9.93 19.52 4.64
CA ASP A 68 -9.95 19.33 6.09
C ASP A 68 -8.54 19.27 6.68
N LYS A 69 -8.00 20.44 7.01
CA LYS A 69 -6.68 20.56 7.67
C LYS A 69 -6.61 19.84 9.01
N LYS A 70 -7.72 19.75 9.75
CA LYS A 70 -7.75 19.05 11.05
C LYS A 70 -7.65 17.54 10.83
N GLY A 71 -8.40 17.01 9.87
CA GLY A 71 -8.31 15.62 9.42
C GLY A 71 -6.89 15.23 9.03
N ILE A 72 -6.24 16.02 8.17
CA ILE A 72 -4.83 15.79 7.79
C ILE A 72 -3.90 15.74 9.01
N THR A 73 -4.07 16.68 9.96
CA THR A 73 -3.24 16.74 11.16
C THR A 73 -3.44 15.51 12.06
N LEU A 74 -4.68 15.06 12.23
CA LEU A 74 -5.01 13.87 13.03
C LEU A 74 -4.44 12.60 12.41
N ALA A 75 -4.60 12.44 11.10
CA ALA A 75 -4.06 11.30 10.38
C ALA A 75 -2.53 11.27 10.42
N LEU A 76 -1.86 12.43 10.30
CA LEU A 76 -0.41 12.54 10.47
C LEU A 76 0.05 12.11 11.87
N GLN A 77 -0.68 12.49 12.92
CA GLN A 77 -0.43 12.01 14.28
C GLN A 77 -0.65 10.50 14.42
N GLY A 78 -1.61 9.94 13.68
CA GLY A 78 -1.82 8.49 13.57
C GLY A 78 -0.58 7.79 13.03
N TYR A 79 -0.05 8.26 11.90
CA TYR A 79 1.20 7.76 11.32
C TYR A 79 2.39 7.88 12.29
N GLU A 80 2.55 9.03 12.97
CA GLU A 80 3.69 9.27 13.87
C GLU A 80 3.78 8.27 15.02
N LYS A 81 2.65 7.72 15.48
CA LYS A 81 2.62 6.65 16.48
C LYS A 81 3.24 5.34 15.99
N GLN A 82 3.23 5.10 14.68
CA GLN A 82 3.73 3.87 14.06
C GLN A 82 5.09 4.04 13.37
N ALA A 83 5.52 5.28 13.11
CA ALA A 83 6.74 5.60 12.35
C ALA A 83 8.02 4.93 12.90
N GLY A 84 8.11 4.76 14.22
CA GLY A 84 9.23 4.05 14.86
C GLY A 84 9.31 2.57 14.45
N LEU A 85 8.17 1.87 14.44
CA LEU A 85 8.09 0.47 14.03
C LEU A 85 8.32 0.31 12.52
N LEU A 86 7.70 1.17 11.71
CA LEU A 86 7.95 1.20 10.27
C LEU A 86 9.43 1.44 9.93
N GLY A 87 10.13 2.25 10.74
CA GLY A 87 11.57 2.47 10.60
C GLY A 87 12.45 1.24 10.81
N ILE A 88 11.94 0.21 11.49
CA ILE A 88 12.63 -1.07 11.71
C ILE A 88 12.28 -2.06 10.58
N MET A 89 11.06 -1.99 10.06
CA MET A 89 10.49 -2.97 9.12
C MET A 89 10.81 -2.66 7.66
N LEU A 90 10.81 -1.37 7.29
CA LEU A 90 10.98 -0.97 5.90
C LEU A 90 12.45 -1.04 5.47
N PRO A 91 12.74 -1.44 4.22
CA PRO A 91 14.07 -1.25 3.69
C PRO A 91 14.42 0.25 3.64
N VAL A 92 15.71 0.54 3.84
CA VAL A 92 16.22 1.91 4.02
C VAL A 92 15.79 2.86 2.90
N GLN A 93 15.71 2.36 1.66
CA GLN A 93 15.31 3.17 0.51
C GLN A 93 13.85 3.60 0.59
N GLN A 94 12.92 2.67 0.86
CA GLN A 94 11.49 2.95 1.04
C GLN A 94 11.27 3.86 2.26
N LEU A 95 12.00 3.65 3.35
CA LEU A 95 11.93 4.51 4.53
C LEU A 95 12.35 5.96 4.24
N ASN A 96 13.36 6.17 3.40
CA ASN A 96 13.79 7.51 3.00
C ASN A 96 12.75 8.21 2.11
N VAL A 97 12.18 7.49 1.14
CA VAL A 97 11.08 8.00 0.31
C VAL A 97 9.88 8.39 1.18
N LEU A 98 9.49 7.52 2.12
CA LEU A 98 8.39 7.78 3.04
C LEU A 98 8.64 9.02 3.91
N ARG A 99 9.86 9.19 4.44
CA ARG A 99 10.24 10.38 5.22
C ARG A 99 10.18 11.66 4.41
N GLU A 100 10.62 11.63 3.17
CA GLU A 100 10.52 12.77 2.25
C GLU A 100 9.06 13.13 1.98
N GLN A 101 8.23 12.14 1.65
CA GLN A 101 6.79 12.32 1.42
C GLN A 101 6.10 12.94 2.64
N VAL A 102 6.37 12.42 3.85
CA VAL A 102 5.85 12.96 5.10
C VAL A 102 6.34 14.40 5.35
N GLY A 103 7.59 14.71 5.05
CA GLY A 103 8.12 16.08 5.11
C GLY A 103 7.39 17.05 4.17
N ASN A 104 7.09 16.58 2.94
CA ASN A 104 6.34 17.34 1.95
C ASN A 104 4.88 17.53 2.36
N ILE A 105 4.23 16.53 2.94
CA ILE A 105 2.87 16.61 3.49
C ILE A 105 2.80 17.71 4.55
N ARG A 106 3.73 17.73 5.51
CA ARG A 106 3.77 18.77 6.57
C ARG A 106 3.88 20.16 5.98
N THR A 107 4.81 20.34 5.04
CA THR A 107 5.04 21.63 4.36
C THR A 107 3.79 22.09 3.61
N ALA A 108 3.20 21.21 2.79
CA ALA A 108 2.02 21.50 2.00
C ALA A 108 0.78 21.79 2.88
N THR A 109 0.63 21.07 3.99
CA THR A 109 -0.44 21.31 4.98
C THR A 109 -0.30 22.70 5.62
N GLY A 110 0.93 23.12 5.92
CA GLY A 110 1.22 24.47 6.39
C GLY A 110 0.82 25.55 5.39
N GLN A 111 1.05 25.30 4.11
CA GLN A 111 0.76 26.20 2.99
C GLN A 111 -0.71 26.16 2.52
N GLY A 112 -1.52 25.22 3.00
CA GLY A 112 -2.88 25.00 2.49
C GLY A 112 -2.91 24.43 1.07
N ASN A 113 -1.83 23.77 0.63
CA ASN A 113 -1.73 23.16 -0.69
C ASN A 113 -2.25 21.71 -0.65
N PHE A 114 -3.57 21.57 -0.64
CA PHE A 114 -4.23 20.26 -0.50
C PHE A 114 -3.97 19.31 -1.68
N ALA A 115 -3.76 19.84 -2.89
CA ALA A 115 -3.39 19.02 -4.05
C ALA A 115 -2.04 18.31 -3.82
N VAL A 116 -1.04 19.02 -3.27
CA VAL A 116 0.25 18.43 -2.92
C VAL A 116 0.11 17.46 -1.75
N VAL A 117 -0.70 17.77 -0.74
CA VAL A 117 -0.96 16.82 0.37
C VAL A 117 -1.51 15.50 -0.17
N ALA A 118 -2.56 15.55 -1.01
CA ALA A 118 -3.15 14.35 -1.59
C ALA A 118 -2.15 13.54 -2.43
N LEU A 119 -1.37 14.19 -3.31
CA LEU A 119 -0.38 13.49 -4.14
C LEU A 119 0.75 12.85 -3.30
N GLN A 120 1.19 13.51 -2.23
CA GLN A 120 2.25 12.96 -1.37
C GLN A 120 1.70 11.85 -0.46
N ALA A 121 0.47 11.98 0.04
CA ALA A 121 -0.19 10.96 0.83
C ALA A 121 -0.42 9.68 0.02
N THR A 122 -0.98 9.79 -1.19
CA THR A 122 -1.12 8.65 -2.11
C THR A 122 0.20 8.01 -2.50
N GLY A 123 1.26 8.81 -2.64
CA GLY A 123 2.62 8.30 -2.83
C GLY A 123 3.14 7.51 -1.61
N ALA A 124 2.90 8.00 -0.40
CA ALA A 124 3.29 7.33 0.84
C ALA A 124 2.53 6.02 1.06
N TYR A 125 1.24 6.01 0.72
CA TYR A 125 0.43 4.80 0.66
C TYR A 125 1.04 3.75 -0.27
N LEU A 126 1.42 4.14 -1.50
CA LEU A 126 2.07 3.22 -2.44
C LEU A 126 3.40 2.69 -1.89
N THR A 127 4.24 3.56 -1.32
CA THR A 127 5.53 3.16 -0.74
C THR A 127 5.36 2.06 0.32
N LEU A 128 4.34 2.18 1.16
CA LEU A 128 4.03 1.17 2.18
C LEU A 128 3.44 -0.09 1.57
N THR A 129 2.47 0.05 0.65
CA THR A 129 1.83 -1.08 -0.05
C THR A 129 2.86 -1.93 -0.83
N GLU A 130 3.80 -1.30 -1.52
CA GLU A 130 4.88 -2.00 -2.23
C GLU A 130 5.89 -2.69 -1.30
N SER A 131 5.89 -2.35 -0.01
CA SER A 131 6.75 -2.96 1.00
C SER A 131 6.12 -4.20 1.67
N LEU A 132 4.87 -4.53 1.34
CA LEU A 132 4.18 -5.70 1.89
C LEU A 132 4.81 -7.01 1.40
N ASP A 133 4.85 -8.02 2.29
CA ASP A 133 5.16 -9.38 1.90
C ASP A 133 3.96 -10.01 1.19
N ARG A 134 4.01 -9.98 -0.15
CA ARG A 134 2.97 -10.54 -1.04
C ARG A 134 2.65 -12.00 -0.77
N SER A 135 3.58 -12.79 -0.23
CA SER A 135 3.36 -14.21 0.01
C SER A 135 2.48 -14.48 1.24
N ASN A 136 2.29 -13.45 2.07
CA ASN A 136 1.57 -13.53 3.33
C ASN A 136 0.42 -12.51 3.42
N LEU A 137 -0.23 -12.23 2.28
CA LEU A 137 -1.43 -11.41 2.22
C LEU A 137 -2.68 -12.28 2.05
N SER A 138 -3.70 -12.01 2.84
CA SER A 138 -5.05 -12.60 2.70
C SER A 138 -5.80 -12.00 1.50
N VAL A 139 -5.63 -10.70 1.27
CA VAL A 139 -6.18 -9.96 0.14
C VAL A 139 -5.06 -9.76 -0.90
N PRO A 140 -5.27 -10.07 -2.19
CA PRO A 140 -4.25 -9.81 -3.22
C PRO A 140 -3.83 -8.34 -3.23
N ILE A 141 -2.52 -8.09 -3.33
CA ILE A 141 -1.97 -6.71 -3.35
C ILE A 141 -2.57 -5.86 -4.48
N GLU A 142 -3.04 -6.49 -5.55
CA GLU A 142 -3.73 -5.81 -6.64
C GLU A 142 -4.98 -5.04 -6.18
N VAL A 143 -5.63 -5.44 -5.08
CA VAL A 143 -6.78 -4.71 -4.50
C VAL A 143 -6.32 -3.37 -3.93
N ALA A 144 -5.28 -3.35 -3.09
CA ALA A 144 -4.68 -2.11 -2.57
C ALA A 144 -4.10 -1.23 -3.71
N LEU A 145 -3.59 -1.85 -4.78
CA LEU A 145 -3.10 -1.08 -5.94
C LEU A 145 -4.22 -0.50 -6.81
N LEU A 146 -5.44 -1.05 -6.75
CA LEU A 146 -6.63 -0.42 -7.33
C LEU A 146 -7.08 0.76 -6.46
N ASP A 147 -7.10 0.58 -5.14
CA ASP A 147 -7.39 1.66 -4.19
C ASP A 147 -6.45 2.86 -4.38
N TYR A 148 -5.13 2.59 -4.43
CA TYR A 148 -4.11 3.58 -4.80
C TYR A 148 -4.45 4.32 -6.10
N ALA A 149 -4.92 3.60 -7.13
CA ALA A 149 -5.22 4.20 -8.42
C ALA A 149 -6.42 5.16 -8.31
N GLY A 150 -7.49 4.77 -7.62
CA GLY A 150 -8.64 5.63 -7.34
C GLY A 150 -8.25 6.89 -6.58
N PHE A 151 -7.45 6.75 -5.51
CA PHE A 151 -6.95 7.86 -4.72
C PHE A 151 -6.03 8.80 -5.52
N LYS A 152 -5.06 8.26 -6.25
CA LYS A 152 -4.15 9.05 -7.10
C LYS A 152 -4.92 9.77 -8.20
N PHE A 153 -5.92 9.12 -8.79
CA PHE A 153 -6.75 9.74 -9.81
C PHE A 153 -7.50 10.94 -9.24
N GLN A 154 -8.09 10.85 -8.04
CA GLN A 154 -8.67 12.02 -7.36
C GLN A 154 -7.63 13.09 -7.03
N ALA A 155 -6.46 12.71 -6.51
CA ALA A 155 -5.39 13.66 -6.19
C ALA A 155 -4.91 14.45 -7.42
N LEU A 156 -4.81 13.81 -8.58
CA LEU A 156 -4.46 14.46 -9.84
C LEU A 156 -5.56 15.41 -10.35
N LEU A 157 -6.83 15.14 -10.06
CA LEU A 157 -7.95 16.04 -10.35
C LEU A 157 -7.95 17.30 -9.47
N LEU A 158 -7.34 17.25 -8.28
CA LEU A 158 -7.15 18.44 -7.44
C LEU A 158 -6.08 19.40 -7.99
N ALA A 159 -5.15 18.91 -8.80
CA ALA A 159 -4.06 19.71 -9.35
C ALA A 159 -4.57 20.79 -10.31
N LYS A 160 -3.86 21.94 -10.34
CA LYS A 160 -4.14 23.06 -11.25
C LYS A 160 -2.86 23.49 -11.97
N PRO A 161 -2.74 23.29 -13.30
CA PRO A 161 -3.71 22.60 -14.18
C PRO A 161 -3.84 21.10 -13.88
N ILE A 162 -4.94 20.48 -14.30
CA ILE A 162 -5.15 19.03 -14.16
C ILE A 162 -4.14 18.29 -15.06
N ALA A 163 -3.46 17.30 -14.49
CA ALA A 163 -2.47 16.47 -15.16
C ALA A 163 -3.14 15.30 -15.91
N TRP A 164 -3.81 15.58 -17.02
CA TRP A 164 -4.57 14.59 -17.80
C TRP A 164 -3.75 13.39 -18.31
N ASP A 165 -2.47 13.59 -18.59
CA ASP A 165 -1.59 12.50 -19.04
C ASP A 165 -1.28 11.54 -17.87
N SER A 166 -1.04 12.07 -16.67
CA SER A 166 -0.88 11.27 -15.46
C SER A 166 -2.17 10.55 -15.04
N LEU A 167 -3.34 11.12 -15.33
CA LEU A 167 -4.61 10.42 -15.17
C LEU A 167 -4.69 9.20 -16.10
N LEU A 168 -4.26 9.32 -17.36
CA LEU A 168 -4.22 8.19 -18.31
C LEU A 168 -3.28 7.08 -17.82
N GLU A 169 -2.09 7.45 -17.35
CA GLU A 169 -1.15 6.51 -16.75
C GLU A 169 -1.78 5.77 -15.56
N THR A 170 -2.53 6.48 -14.73
CA THR A 170 -3.19 5.93 -13.54
C THR A 170 -4.31 4.95 -13.92
N VAL A 171 -5.09 5.26 -14.96
CA VAL A 171 -6.11 4.33 -15.52
C VAL A 171 -5.47 3.08 -16.12
N ASN A 172 -4.34 3.23 -16.82
CA ASN A 172 -3.64 2.08 -17.38
C ASN A 172 -3.06 1.18 -16.29
N GLN A 173 -2.57 1.75 -15.19
CA GLN A 173 -2.15 1.00 -14.00
C GLN A 173 -3.34 0.25 -13.38
N ALA A 174 -4.47 0.93 -13.15
CA ALA A 174 -5.69 0.31 -12.63
C ALA A 174 -6.15 -0.87 -13.51
N ARG A 175 -6.21 -0.67 -14.84
CA ARG A 175 -6.59 -1.73 -15.79
C ARG A 175 -5.64 -2.94 -15.74
N SER A 176 -4.34 -2.69 -15.59
CA SER A 176 -3.34 -3.76 -15.47
C SER A 176 -3.55 -4.56 -14.18
N ASN A 177 -3.73 -3.89 -13.04
CA ASN A 177 -3.97 -4.54 -11.75
C ASN A 177 -5.28 -5.32 -11.76
N TRP A 178 -6.34 -4.73 -12.34
CA TRP A 178 -7.63 -5.39 -12.49
C TRP A 178 -7.54 -6.66 -13.34
N THR A 179 -6.79 -6.62 -14.44
CA THR A 179 -6.60 -7.80 -15.31
C THR A 179 -5.98 -8.98 -14.54
N LEU A 180 -5.05 -8.72 -13.62
CA LEU A 180 -4.42 -9.75 -12.78
C LEU A 180 -5.35 -10.27 -11.68
N LEU A 181 -6.35 -9.47 -11.28
CA LEU A 181 -7.26 -9.77 -10.19
C LEU A 181 -8.55 -10.44 -10.66
N LYS A 182 -9.10 -10.04 -11.82
CA LYS A 182 -10.46 -10.33 -12.28
C LYS A 182 -10.83 -11.81 -12.21
N GLU A 183 -9.95 -12.70 -12.64
CA GLU A 183 -10.21 -14.15 -12.65
C GLU A 183 -10.31 -14.77 -11.25
N LYS A 184 -9.85 -14.06 -10.22
CA LYS A 184 -9.93 -14.49 -8.82
C LYS A 184 -11.26 -14.09 -8.16
N ILE A 185 -12.06 -13.25 -8.81
CA ILE A 185 -13.32 -12.75 -8.27
C ILE A 185 -14.45 -13.73 -8.60
N SER A 186 -15.05 -14.30 -7.57
CA SER A 186 -16.14 -15.28 -7.72
C SER A 186 -17.50 -14.61 -8.02
N ASP A 187 -17.70 -13.38 -7.56
CA ASP A 187 -18.91 -12.62 -7.87
C ASP A 187 -18.78 -11.94 -9.24
N SER A 188 -19.40 -12.54 -10.26
CA SER A 188 -19.39 -12.02 -11.63
C SER A 188 -19.99 -10.61 -11.75
N LYS A 189 -20.93 -10.22 -10.87
CA LYS A 189 -21.53 -8.88 -10.92
C LYS A 189 -20.57 -7.83 -10.38
N LEU A 190 -19.82 -8.17 -9.32
CA LEU A 190 -18.76 -7.32 -8.82
C LEU A 190 -17.65 -7.16 -9.87
N ALA A 191 -17.27 -8.25 -10.55
CA ALA A 191 -16.29 -8.18 -11.62
C ALA A 191 -16.75 -7.30 -12.79
N GLU A 192 -18.01 -7.43 -13.21
CA GLU A 192 -18.60 -6.56 -14.25
C GLU A 192 -18.66 -5.10 -13.80
N ALA A 193 -19.03 -4.82 -12.54
CA ALA A 193 -19.04 -3.46 -12.01
C ALA A 193 -17.64 -2.82 -12.02
N MET A 194 -16.59 -3.57 -11.70
CA MET A 194 -15.21 -3.10 -11.78
C MET A 194 -14.77 -2.82 -13.22
N ASP A 195 -15.15 -3.66 -14.19
CA ASP A 195 -14.90 -3.37 -15.61
C ASP A 195 -15.51 -2.01 -16.01
N VAL A 196 -16.78 -1.79 -15.64
CA VAL A 196 -17.51 -0.56 -15.94
C VAL A 196 -16.87 0.66 -15.25
N ALA A 197 -16.41 0.52 -14.00
CA ALA A 197 -15.76 1.61 -13.28
C ALA A 197 -14.45 2.05 -13.97
N ILE A 198 -13.60 1.10 -14.36
CA ILE A 198 -12.33 1.38 -15.05
C ILE A 198 -12.58 1.97 -16.45
N GLU A 199 -13.59 1.49 -17.17
CA GLU A 199 -14.00 2.08 -18.44
C GLU A 199 -14.56 3.50 -18.26
N GLY A 200 -15.28 3.74 -17.16
CA GLY A 200 -15.74 5.06 -16.75
C GLY A 200 -14.59 6.04 -16.51
N MET A 201 -13.53 5.61 -15.80
CA MET A 201 -12.33 6.43 -15.59
C MET A 201 -11.62 6.74 -16.91
N THR A 202 -11.54 5.75 -17.81
CA THR A 202 -10.97 5.89 -19.16
C THR A 202 -11.73 6.95 -19.96
N SER A 203 -13.06 6.79 -20.08
CA SER A 203 -13.93 7.69 -20.83
C SER A 203 -13.90 9.12 -20.28
N ALA A 204 -13.85 9.26 -18.95
CA ALA A 204 -13.76 10.57 -18.31
C ALA A 204 -12.42 11.27 -18.56
N GLN A 205 -11.32 10.51 -18.58
CA GLN A 205 -9.99 11.01 -18.91
C GLN A 205 -9.92 11.46 -20.38
N GLU A 206 -10.42 10.64 -21.32
CA GLU A 206 -10.39 10.95 -22.75
C GLU A 206 -11.23 12.18 -23.10
N SER A 207 -12.44 12.28 -22.51
CA SER A 207 -13.32 13.44 -22.65
C SER A 207 -12.88 14.66 -21.84
N ARG A 208 -11.83 14.53 -21.00
CA ARG A 208 -11.36 15.55 -20.07
C ARG A 208 -12.48 16.15 -19.20
N ASN A 209 -13.43 15.31 -18.81
CA ASN A 209 -14.59 15.72 -18.04
C ASN A 209 -14.33 15.52 -16.54
N THR A 210 -13.99 16.60 -15.84
CA THR A 210 -13.65 16.56 -14.40
C THR A 210 -14.77 15.98 -13.54
N GLY A 211 -16.04 16.29 -13.85
CA GLY A 211 -17.18 15.78 -13.07
C GLY A 211 -17.33 14.27 -13.21
N MET A 212 -17.25 13.75 -14.44
CA MET A 212 -17.25 12.31 -14.70
C MET A 212 -16.02 11.63 -14.12
N ALA A 213 -14.85 12.28 -14.19
CA ALA A 213 -13.60 11.75 -13.69
C ALA A 213 -13.65 11.55 -12.17
N LEU A 214 -14.15 12.55 -11.45
CA LEU A 214 -14.34 12.46 -10.00
C LEU A 214 -15.37 11.40 -9.62
N LEU A 215 -16.49 11.32 -10.34
CA LEU A 215 -17.51 10.29 -10.10
C LEU A 215 -16.93 8.88 -10.33
N ALA A 216 -16.23 8.66 -11.44
CA ALA A 216 -15.65 7.37 -11.78
C ALA A 216 -14.64 6.90 -10.73
N ALA A 217 -13.77 7.79 -10.25
CA ALA A 217 -12.81 7.45 -9.19
C ALA A 217 -13.48 7.13 -7.85
N ARG A 218 -14.61 7.77 -7.51
CA ARG A 218 -15.37 7.42 -6.30
C ARG A 218 -16.08 6.09 -6.43
N VAL A 219 -16.59 5.77 -7.62
CA VAL A 219 -17.18 4.47 -7.89
C VAL A 219 -16.11 3.37 -7.81
N ASP A 220 -14.93 3.60 -8.37
CA ASP A 220 -13.79 2.69 -8.26
C ASP A 220 -13.44 2.40 -6.80
N LEU A 221 -13.17 3.42 -5.98
CA LEU A 221 -12.88 3.24 -4.54
C LEU A 221 -13.99 2.48 -3.80
N ALA A 222 -15.26 2.86 -4.02
CA ALA A 222 -16.38 2.18 -3.36
C ALA A 222 -16.54 0.71 -3.78
N LEU A 223 -16.12 0.34 -5.00
CA LEU A 223 -16.11 -1.05 -5.45
C LEU A 223 -14.88 -1.80 -4.93
N VAL A 224 -13.75 -1.12 -4.72
CA VAL A 224 -12.57 -1.71 -4.09
C VAL A 224 -12.88 -2.18 -2.66
N ASP A 225 -13.64 -1.40 -1.88
CA ASP A 225 -14.16 -1.84 -0.56
C ASP A 225 -14.92 -3.18 -0.67
N LEU A 226 -15.70 -3.36 -1.73
CA LEU A 226 -16.44 -4.60 -1.97
C LEU A 226 -15.52 -5.74 -2.41
N LEU A 227 -14.45 -5.46 -3.16
CA LEU A 227 -13.42 -6.43 -3.51
C LEU A 227 -12.72 -6.93 -2.24
N GLU A 228 -12.27 -6.03 -1.37
CA GLU A 228 -11.64 -6.39 -0.08
C GLU A 228 -12.55 -7.30 0.74
N ALA A 229 -13.79 -6.88 0.94
CA ALA A 229 -14.78 -7.66 1.68
C ALA A 229 -15.03 -9.05 1.05
N SER A 230 -14.89 -9.20 -0.27
CA SER A 230 -15.05 -10.50 -0.94
C SER A 230 -13.92 -11.49 -0.61
N PHE A 231 -12.70 -10.98 -0.41
CA PHE A 231 -11.55 -11.80 0.00
C PHE A 231 -11.61 -12.13 1.49
N GLU A 232 -12.00 -11.19 2.35
CA GLU A 232 -12.13 -11.41 3.79
C GLU A 232 -13.26 -12.41 4.14
N LYS A 233 -14.37 -12.39 3.40
CA LYS A 233 -15.48 -13.34 3.55
C LYS A 233 -15.18 -14.74 3.02
N THR A 234 -13.98 -14.98 2.49
CA THR A 234 -13.55 -16.31 2.04
C THR A 234 -12.56 -16.94 3.03
N PRO A 235 -12.99 -17.37 4.25
CA PRO A 235 -12.13 -18.15 5.12
C PRO A 235 -12.09 -19.61 4.63
N GLY A 236 -10.93 -20.03 4.12
CA GLY A 236 -10.56 -21.45 4.01
C GLY A 236 -10.94 -22.15 2.70
N ARG A 237 -9.97 -22.20 1.77
CA ARG A 237 -9.63 -23.49 1.16
C ARG A 237 -8.52 -24.11 2.01
N LYS A 238 -8.91 -25.02 2.90
CA LYS A 238 -8.00 -26.00 3.50
C LYS A 238 -7.52 -26.98 2.43
#